data_AF-A0A1H2HX63-F1
#
_entry.id   AF-A0A1H2HX63-F1
#
_cell.length_a   1.000
_cell.length_b   1.000
_cell.length_c   1.000
_cell.angle_alpha   90.00
_cell.angle_beta   90.00
_cell.angle_gamma   90.00
#
_symmetry.space_group_name_H-M   'P 1'
#
loop_
_entity.id
_entity.type
_entity.pdbx_description
1 polymer ?
#
loop_
_entity_poly.entity_id
_entity_poly.type
_entity_poly.pdbx_seq_one_letter_code
_entity_poly.pdbx_strand_id
1 'polypeptide(L)' 'MASTGRARVRAPELVGRGGWLNTGDTAPTLAELRGRFVLLDF' A
#
# COMPACT_ATOMS: atom_id res chain seq x y z
N MET A 1 -26.38 18.91 -5.21
CA MET A 1 -26.36 17.43 -5.27
C MET A 1 -24.91 16.99 -5.23
N ALA A 2 -24.46 16.34 -4.15
CA ALA A 2 -23.11 15.78 -4.11
C ALA A 2 -23.08 14.55 -5.02
N SER A 3 -22.14 14.52 -5.98
CA SER A 3 -21.93 13.34 -6.82
C SER A 3 -21.44 12.20 -5.91
N THR A 4 -22.13 11.07 -5.92
CA THR A 4 -21.74 9.85 -5.18
C THR A 4 -20.57 9.11 -5.87
N GLY A 5 -19.70 9.85 -6.55
CA GLY A 5 -18.54 9.31 -7.23
C GLY A 5 -17.59 8.68 -6.22
N ARG A 6 -17.19 7.43 -6.46
CA ARG A 6 -16.21 6.74 -5.61
C ARG A 6 -14.93 7.56 -5.54
N ALA A 7 -14.55 8.00 -4.34
CA ALA A 7 -13.31 8.72 -4.14
C ALA A 7 -12.13 7.87 -4.62
N ARG A 8 -11.33 8.42 -5.54
CA ARG A 8 -10.06 7.81 -5.96
C ARG A 8 -8.96 8.34 -5.07
N VAL A 9 -8.55 7.52 -4.10
CA VAL A 9 -7.42 7.81 -3.22
C VAL A 9 -6.20 7.02 -3.68
N ARG A 10 -5.00 7.59 -3.51
CA ARG A 10 -3.76 6.84 -3.68
C ARG A 10 -3.37 6.23 -2.35
N ALA A 11 -2.89 5.00 -2.38
CA ALA A 11 -2.27 4.41 -1.20
C ALA A 11 -1.02 5.24 -0.81
N PRO A 12 -0.82 5.52 0.49
CA PRO A 12 0.44 6.07 0.98
C PRO A 12 1.54 5.00 0.97
N GLU A 13 2.79 5.45 0.90
CA GLU A 13 3.95 4.54 0.94
C GLU A 13 3.98 3.72 2.22
N LEU A 14 4.44 2.48 2.12
CA LEU A 14 4.47 1.57 3.27
C LEU A 14 5.70 1.87 4.15
N VAL A 15 5.48 2.16 5.44
CA VAL A 15 6.55 2.51 6.38
C VAL A 15 6.58 1.51 7.54
N GLY A 16 7.68 0.78 7.69
CA GLY A 16 7.91 -0.15 8.80
C GLY A 16 8.96 0.36 9.77
N ARG A 17 8.56 1.00 10.88
CA ARG A 17 9.51 1.57 11.88
C ARG A 17 10.43 0.53 12.55
N GLY A 18 10.04 -0.75 12.54
CA GLY A 18 10.82 -1.87 13.05
C GLY A 18 11.47 -2.73 11.97
N GLY A 19 11.47 -2.26 10.72
CA GLY A 19 11.84 -3.08 9.56
C GLY A 19 10.69 -3.96 9.09
N TRP A 20 11.01 -4.81 8.11
CA TRP A 20 10.07 -5.71 7.46
C TRP A 20 10.50 -7.16 7.68
N LEU A 21 9.53 -8.03 7.93
CA LEU A 21 9.74 -9.47 8.09
C LEU A 21 9.30 -10.19 6.82
N ASN A 22 9.95 -11.30 6.49
CA ASN A 22 9.67 -12.12 5.30
C ASN A 22 9.85 -11.40 3.95
N THR A 23 10.66 -10.33 3.91
CA THR A 23 10.95 -9.55 2.69
C THR A 23 12.41 -9.64 2.25
N GLY A 24 13.20 -10.55 2.82
CA GLY A 24 14.63 -10.67 2.53
C GLY A 24 15.40 -9.39 2.88
N ASP A 25 15.11 -8.81 4.05
CA ASP A 25 15.71 -7.57 4.56
C ASP A 25 15.50 -6.33 3.70
N THR A 26 14.53 -6.37 2.78
CA THR A 26 14.15 -5.23 1.93
C THR A 26 12.84 -4.61 2.38
N ALA A 27 12.72 -3.30 2.26
CA ALA A 27 11.45 -2.61 2.45
C ALA A 27 10.68 -2.60 1.12
N PRO A 28 9.47 -3.21 1.04
CA PRO A 28 8.67 -3.19 -0.16
C PRO A 28 8.18 -1.77 -0.44
N THR A 29 8.14 -1.42 -1.72
CA THR A 29 7.57 -0.16 -2.20
C THR A 29 6.23 -0.38 -2.89
N LEU A 30 5.36 0.63 -2.89
CA LEU A 30 4.11 0.57 -3.67
C LEU A 30 4.36 0.37 -5.18
N ALA A 31 5.53 0.79 -5.69
CA ALA A 31 5.88 0.61 -7.10
C ALA A 31 6.06 -0.87 -7.47
N GLU A 32 6.68 -1.66 -6.60
CA GLU A 32 6.90 -3.10 -6.80
C GLU A 32 5.61 -3.91 -6.74
N LEU A 33 4.57 -3.37 -6.11
CA LEU A 33 3.26 -4.03 -5.94
C LEU A 33 2.24 -3.67 -7.04
N ARG A 34 2.61 -2.84 -8.01
CA ARG A 34 1.70 -2.46 -9.11
C ARG A 34 1.28 -3.68 -9.93
N GLY A 35 0.05 -3.64 -10.43
CA GLY A 35 -0.56 -4.75 -11.18
C GLY A 35 -1.05 -5.90 -10.29
N ARG A 36 -0.97 -5.76 -8.96
CA ARG A 36 -1.47 -6.73 -7.98
C ARG A 36 -2.54 -6.11 -7.09
N PHE A 37 -3.39 -6.95 -6.52
CA PHE A 37 -4.22 -6.56 -5.38
C PHE A 37 -3.40 -6.72 -4.09
N VAL A 38 -3.35 -5.67 -3.29
CA VAL A 38 -2.67 -5.64 -1.99
C VAL A 38 -3.73 -5.50 -0.90
N LEU A 39 -3.69 -6.39 0.07
CA LEU A 39 -4.50 -6.32 1.27
C LEU A 39 -3.60 -5.85 2.42
N LEU A 40 -3.99 -4.77 3.09
CA LEU A 40 -3.37 -4.34 4.34
C LEU A 40 -4.30 -4.77 5.47
N ASP A 41 -3.76 -5.59 6.38
CA ASP A 41 -4.44 -6.08 7.57
C ASP A 41 -3.75 -5.50 8.81
N PHE A 42 -4.52 -4.92 9.73
CA PHE A 42 -4.03 -4.12 10.86
C PHE A 42 -4.29 -4.81 12.19
#